data_AF-A0A939QWM3-F1
#
_entry.id   AF-A0A939QWM3-F1
#
_cell.length_a   1.000
_cell.length_b   1.000
_cell.length_c   1.000
_cell.angle_alpha   90.00
_cell.angle_beta   90.00
_cell.angle_gamma   90.00
#
_symmetry.space_group_name_H-M   'P 1'
#
loop_
_entity.id
_entity.type
_entity.pdbx_description
1 polymer ?
#
loop_
_entity_poly.entity_id
_entity_poly.type
_entity_poly.pdbx_seq_one_letter_code
_entity_poly.pdbx_strand_id
1 'polypeptide(L)' 'GRLLGAHILGAHASDIIHEAAVLIALGATVRQACDVIHAHPTLSEVFRDALADASRRLS' A
#
# COMPACT_ATOMS: atom_id res chain seq x y z
N GLY A 1 11.26 -6.89 -0.34
CA GLY A 1 10.45 -7.97 -0.94
C GLY A 1 9.44 -7.41 -1.92
N ARG A 2 8.94 -8.24 -2.85
CA ARG A 2 7.85 -7.88 -3.78
C ARG A 2 6.52 -7.78 -3.03
N LEU A 3 5.64 -6.84 -3.40
CA LEU A 3 4.28 -6.79 -2.90
C LEU A 3 3.46 -7.92 -3.54
N LEU A 4 2.95 -8.86 -2.75
CA LEU A 4 2.26 -10.05 -3.24
C LEU A 4 0.73 -9.94 -3.14
N GLY A 5 0.24 -9.12 -2.23
CA GLY A 5 -1.18 -9.00 -1.91
C GLY A 5 -1.42 -7.96 -0.84
N ALA A 6 -2.67 -7.53 -0.71
CA ALA A 6 -3.15 -6.66 0.35
C ALA A 6 -4.60 -7.00 0.66
N HIS A 7 -4.99 -6.96 1.93
CA HIS A 7 -6.37 -7.09 2.37
C HIS A 7 -6.75 -5.82 3.13
N ILE A 8 -7.91 -5.26 2.82
CA ILE A 8 -8.38 -4.01 3.40
C ILE A 8 -9.82 -4.21 3.87
N LEU A 9 -10.09 -3.85 5.12
CA LEU A 9 -11.40 -3.90 5.73
C LEU A 9 -11.71 -2.54 6.35
N GLY A 10 -12.87 -1.97 6.04
CA GLY A 10 -13.30 -0.67 6.57
C GLY A 10 -13.91 0.24 5.52
N ALA A 11 -14.10 1.51 5.90
CA ALA A 11 -14.62 2.53 5.00
C ALA A 11 -13.68 2.73 3.79
N HIS A 12 -14.26 2.93 2.61
CA HIS A 12 -13.52 3.18 1.36
C HIS A 12 -12.50 2.09 0.99
N ALA A 13 -12.67 0.85 1.47
CA ALA A 13 -11.77 -0.25 1.15
C ALA A 13 -11.62 -0.48 -0.36
N SER A 14 -12.70 -0.31 -1.14
CA SER A 14 -12.70 -0.41 -2.61
C SER A 14 -11.83 0.64 -3.29
N ASP A 15 -11.72 1.85 -2.72
CA ASP A 15 -10.91 2.92 -3.28
C ASP A 15 -9.42 2.66 -3.00
N ILE A 16 -9.11 2.25 -1.76
CA ILE A 16 -7.72 2.00 -1.33
C ILE A 16 -7.17 0.70 -1.96
N ILE A 17 -7.99 -0.35 -2.10
CA ILE A 17 -7.52 -1.62 -2.68
C ILE A 17 -7.12 -1.47 -4.16
N HIS A 18 -7.66 -0.46 -4.84
CA HIS A 18 -7.28 -0.15 -6.22
C HIS A 18 -5.79 0.21 -6.33
N GLU A 19 -5.26 0.97 -5.38
CA GLU A 19 -3.83 1.30 -5.32
C GLU A 19 -2.96 0.05 -5.17
N ALA A 20 -3.34 -0.86 -4.26
CA ALA A 20 -2.65 -2.14 -4.09
C ALA A 20 -2.68 -2.98 -5.37
N ALA A 21 -3.83 -3.03 -6.06
CA ALA A 21 -3.97 -3.76 -7.31
C ALA A 21 -3.01 -3.23 -8.41
N VAL A 22 -2.90 -1.91 -8.56
CA VAL A 22 -1.97 -1.28 -9.50
C VAL A 22 -0.51 -1.61 -9.14
N LEU A 23 -0.13 -1.48 -7.88
CA LEU A 23 1.23 -1.77 -7.42
C LEU A 23 1.63 -3.24 -7.63
N ILE A 24 0.70 -4.16 -7.38
CA ILE A 24 0.92 -5.60 -7.62
C ILE A 24 1.05 -5.87 -9.12
N ALA A 25 0.20 -5.26 -9.96
CA ALA A 25 0.27 -5.40 -11.42
C ALA A 25 1.60 -4.87 -11.99
N LEU A 26 2.16 -3.81 -11.41
CA LEU A 26 3.48 -3.28 -11.75
C LEU A 26 4.64 -4.12 -11.19
N GLY A 27 4.37 -5.15 -10.39
CA GLY A 27 5.39 -5.96 -9.74
C GLY A 27 6.22 -5.18 -8.73
N ALA A 28 5.66 -4.12 -8.14
CA ALA A 28 6.39 -3.22 -7.26
C ALA A 28 6.92 -3.93 -6.00
N THR A 29 8.07 -3.49 -5.52
CA THR A 29 8.56 -3.87 -4.20
C THR A 29 7.83 -3.09 -3.11
N VAL A 30 7.81 -3.63 -1.88
CA VAL A 30 7.22 -2.93 -0.73
C VAL A 30 7.87 -1.56 -0.49
N ARG A 31 9.18 -1.44 -0.75
CA ARG A 31 9.90 -0.15 -0.64
C ARG A 31 9.41 0.86 -1.67
N GLN A 32 9.29 0.45 -2.94
CA GLN A 32 8.75 1.32 -3.99
C GLN A 32 7.30 1.72 -3.73
N ALA A 33 6.50 0.83 -3.14
CA ALA A 33 5.13 1.14 -2.74
C ALA A 33 5.06 2.22 -1.64
N CYS A 34 5.99 2.21 -0.68
CA CYS A 34 6.09 3.27 0.34
C CYS A 34 6.40 4.65 -0.25
N ASP A 35 7.12 4.70 -1.37
CA ASP A 35 7.57 5.94 -2.01
C ASP A 35 6.47 6.61 -2.86
N VAL A 36 5.31 5.97 -3.02
CA VAL A 36 4.15 6.54 -3.72
C VAL A 36 3.56 7.71 -2.93
N ILE A 37 3.13 8.74 -3.66
CA ILE A 37 2.46 9.90 -3.07
C ILE A 37 1.05 9.51 -2.64
N HIS A 38 0.79 9.57 -1.34
CA HIS A 38 -0.55 9.42 -0.77
C HIS A 38 -1.07 10.81 -0.40
N ALA A 39 -2.29 11.13 -0.83
CA ALA A 39 -2.90 12.42 -0.57
C ALA A 39 -3.14 12.64 0.93
N HIS A 40 -2.97 13.89 1.39
CA HIS A 40 -3.22 14.30 2.77
C HIS A 40 -4.30 15.39 2.83
N PRO A 41 -5.25 15.35 3.79
CA PRO A 41 -5.54 14.25 4.73
C PRO A 41 -6.49 13.21 4.10
N THR A 42 -6.09 11.94 3.98
CA THR A 42 -6.97 10.89 3.39
C THR A 42 -6.82 9.52 4.06
N LEU A 43 -7.79 8.63 3.83
CA LEU A 43 -7.73 7.24 4.29
C LEU A 43 -6.64 6.41 3.60
N SER A 44 -6.18 6.80 2.40
CA SER A 44 -5.07 6.12 1.72
C SER A 44 -3.78 6.16 2.53
N GLU A 45 -3.61 7.14 3.44
CA GLU A 45 -2.48 7.19 4.36
C GLU A 45 -2.38 5.95 5.26
N VAL A 46 -3.50 5.31 5.59
CA VAL A 46 -3.49 4.04 6.35
C VAL A 46 -2.77 2.94 5.57
N PHE A 47 -2.91 2.92 4.25
CA PHE A 47 -2.22 1.96 3.40
C PHE A 47 -0.72 2.25 3.31
N ARG A 48 -0.33 3.52 3.16
CA ARG A 48 1.08 3.96 3.26
C ARG A 48 1.73 3.47 4.55
N ASP A 49 1.05 3.68 5.68
CA ASP A 49 1.59 3.32 7.00
C ASP A 49 1.73 1.79 7.15
N ALA A 50 0.79 1.01 6.60
CA ALA A 50 0.88 -0.44 6.53
C ALA A 50 2.05 -0.92 5.63
N LEU A 51 2.27 -0.27 4.49
CA LEU A 51 3.43 -0.53 3.62
C LEU A 51 4.74 -0.24 4.35
N ALA A 52 4.81 0.88 5.10
CA ALA A 52 5.98 1.23 5.89
C ALA A 52 6.26 0.20 6.98
N ASP A 53 5.25 -0.31 7.69
CA ASP A 53 5.41 -1.42 8.65
C ASP A 53 5.93 -2.69 7.96
N ALA A 54 5.32 -3.08 6.84
CA ALA A 54 5.76 -4.24 6.07
C ALA A 54 7.22 -4.08 5.60
N SER A 55 7.63 -2.87 5.20
CA SER A 55 9.01 -2.59 4.79
C SER A 55 10.00 -2.77 5.94
N ARG A 56 9.64 -2.40 7.18
CA ARG A 56 10.50 -2.58 8.37
C ARG A 56 10.64 -4.04 8.78
N ARG A 57 9.63 -4.88 8.52
CA ARG A 57 9.71 -6.33 8.81
C ARG A 57 10.60 -7.10 7.81
N LEU A 58 10.91 -6.48 6.68
CA LEU A 58 11.72 -7.07 5.60
C LEU A 58 13.20 -6.67 5.66
N SER A 59 13.57 -5.74 6.55
CA SER A 59 14.96 -5.37 6.87
C SER A 59 15.49 -6.19 8.03
#